data_AF-A0A2Z4YFS8-F1
#
_entry.id   AF-A0A2Z4YFS8-F1
#
_cell.length_a   1.000
_cell.length_b   1.000
_cell.length_c   1.000
_cell.angle_alpha   90.00
_cell.angle_beta   90.00
_cell.angle_gamma   90.00
#
_symmetry.space_group_name_H-M   'P 1'
#
loop_
_entity.id
_entity.type
_entity.pdbx_description
1 polymer ?
#
loop_
_entity_poly.entity_id
_entity_poly.type
_entity_poly.pdbx_seq_one_letter_code
_entity_poly.pdbx_strand_id
1 'polypeptide(L)'
;MIVLEALNALYGDCLLLRYSDGQSKREVIWVIDGGPRSEKVDGKPLVVWKDVLLPRLREITDKRPIPIDLGMVSHIDDDHINGIQKITNILAAASPGNPAELKFARFWFNSFEAIIGKPAVQGLEASGLQPQSLGPVFKLHIDDHEAEAVIESVGQGISLAADLGKLHLNSNKPLNGLISAAKGHETIPLDGAEVTIIGPRKDRLDALREEWMKALQKTSKEAREAAIASLFLPDSKLDKSVPNLSSLAMLVKIRGKRILLTGDAQGKDLAEAWDELGLSEADAAVDILKMPHHGSSRNNPEVFLRKFPAKNYVISANGKYDNPDGQVVEAIVKLNKDRDFKIHFTNRGVRWEKPYQTESGKTVADLSALIDQLHEDYTGPWIAVFREPQSAFVAVTLE
;
A
#
# COMPACT_ATOMS: atom_id res chain seq x y z
N MET A 1 15.54 -18.73 -3.17
CA MET A 1 15.66 -17.35 -2.65
C MET A 1 14.60 -16.41 -3.24
N ILE A 2 13.72 -15.96 -2.36
CA ILE A 2 12.72 -14.90 -2.55
C ILE A 2 13.04 -13.85 -1.50
N VAL A 3 13.11 -12.58 -1.87
CA VAL A 3 13.46 -11.48 -0.96
C VAL A 3 12.39 -10.41 -1.07
N LEU A 4 11.74 -10.09 0.05
CA LEU A 4 10.95 -8.87 0.17
C LEU A 4 11.77 -7.84 0.94
N GLU A 5 12.02 -6.69 0.34
CA GLU A 5 12.70 -5.56 0.98
C GLU A 5 11.67 -4.45 1.21
N ALA A 6 11.46 -4.08 2.46
CA ALA A 6 10.73 -2.86 2.81
C ALA A 6 11.75 -1.73 3.00
N LEU A 7 11.72 -0.76 2.09
CA LEU A 7 12.68 0.32 2.06
C LEU A 7 12.38 1.35 3.17
N ASN A 8 13.38 2.17 3.49
CA ASN A 8 13.24 3.33 4.36
C ASN A 8 12.47 4.46 3.64
N ALA A 9 11.18 4.23 3.41
CA ALA A 9 10.27 5.18 2.77
C ALA A 9 9.61 6.12 3.79
N LEU A 10 10.33 6.48 4.86
CA LEU A 10 9.84 7.39 5.90
C LEU A 10 8.56 6.85 6.55
N TYR A 11 7.44 7.57 6.41
CA TYR A 11 6.13 7.22 6.93
C TYR A 11 5.27 6.36 5.99
N GLY A 12 5.78 6.03 4.81
CA GLY A 12 5.01 5.33 3.78
C GLY A 12 5.60 4.00 3.34
N ASP A 13 5.04 3.47 2.26
CA ASP A 13 5.43 2.19 1.68
C ASP A 13 6.28 2.33 0.41
N CYS A 14 7.37 1.58 0.38
CA CYS A 14 8.08 1.27 -0.85
C CYS A 14 8.73 -0.10 -0.69
N LEU A 15 8.27 -1.06 -1.50
CA LEU A 15 8.64 -2.45 -1.38
C LEU A 15 9.31 -2.94 -2.66
N LEU A 16 10.36 -3.75 -2.51
CA LEU A 16 10.96 -4.51 -3.59
C LEU A 16 10.74 -6.00 -3.34
N LEU A 17 10.02 -6.67 -4.24
CA LEU A 17 9.93 -8.13 -4.25
C LEU A 17 10.85 -8.68 -5.33
N ARG A 18 11.83 -9.48 -4.93
CA ARG A 18 12.83 -10.08 -5.82
C ARG A 18 12.82 -11.59 -5.72
N TYR A 19 12.85 -12.26 -6.85
CA TYR A 19 12.93 -13.72 -6.89
C TYR A 19 13.48 -14.16 -8.24
N SER A 20 13.87 -15.43 -8.33
CA SER A 20 14.23 -16.04 -9.61
C SER A 20 13.01 -16.70 -10.25
N ASP A 21 12.84 -16.50 -11.56
CA ASP A 21 11.73 -17.05 -12.38
C ASP A 21 11.68 -18.58 -12.46
N GLY A 22 12.68 -19.27 -11.91
CA GLY A 22 12.80 -20.73 -11.87
C GLY A 22 13.22 -21.36 -13.21
N GLN A 23 12.73 -20.85 -14.35
CA GLN A 23 13.00 -21.39 -15.68
C GLN A 23 14.36 -20.94 -16.22
N SER A 24 14.53 -19.64 -16.46
CA SER A 24 15.77 -19.08 -17.01
C SER A 24 16.77 -18.70 -15.92
N LYS A 25 16.35 -18.83 -14.65
CA LYS A 25 17.01 -18.33 -13.45
C LYS A 25 17.25 -16.82 -13.47
N ARG A 26 16.52 -16.08 -14.32
CA ARG A 26 16.56 -14.62 -14.37
C ARG A 26 15.97 -14.07 -13.07
N GLU A 27 16.59 -13.00 -12.56
CA GLU A 27 16.03 -12.22 -11.46
C GLU A 27 14.82 -11.41 -11.96
N VAL A 28 13.72 -11.55 -11.23
CA VAL A 28 12.46 -10.83 -11.37
C VAL A 28 12.40 -9.78 -10.28
N ILE A 29 12.09 -8.54 -10.66
CA ILE A 29 12.02 -7.40 -9.72
C ILE A 29 10.66 -6.74 -9.82
N TRP A 30 9.94 -6.68 -8.71
CA TRP A 30 8.72 -5.89 -8.59
C TRP A 30 8.99 -4.68 -7.70
N VAL A 31 8.47 -3.53 -8.09
CA VAL A 31 8.42 -2.30 -7.29
C VAL A 31 6.96 -2.06 -6.93
N ILE A 32 6.65 -2.11 -5.64
CA ILE A 32 5.30 -1.89 -5.12
C ILE A 32 5.36 -0.65 -4.23
N ASP A 33 4.63 0.38 -4.64
CA ASP A 33 4.67 1.72 -4.07
C ASP A 33 6.06 2.39 -4.14
N GLY A 34 6.08 3.70 -4.00
CA GLY A 34 7.26 4.55 -4.18
C GLY A 34 7.59 5.41 -2.95
N GLY A 35 6.78 5.33 -1.90
CA GLY A 35 6.88 6.16 -0.72
C GLY A 35 6.46 7.62 -0.96
N PRO A 36 6.46 8.42 0.12
CA PRO A 36 6.24 9.86 0.06
C PRO A 36 7.36 10.58 -0.69
N ARG A 37 7.11 11.85 -1.02
CA ARG A 37 8.10 12.67 -1.74
C ARG A 37 9.43 12.77 -1.00
N SER A 38 9.36 13.25 0.24
CA SER A 38 10.51 13.56 1.07
C SER A 38 10.13 13.99 2.47
N GLU A 39 11.04 13.84 3.42
CA GLU A 39 10.93 14.41 4.77
C GLU A 39 12.30 14.89 5.24
N LYS A 40 12.34 15.69 6.31
CA LYS A 40 13.60 16.02 6.99
C LYS A 40 13.92 14.94 8.01
N VAL A 41 15.05 14.27 7.83
CA VAL A 41 15.63 13.33 8.80
C VAL A 41 16.93 13.93 9.31
N ASP A 42 17.05 14.12 10.62
CA ASP A 42 18.20 14.77 11.27
C ASP A 42 18.58 16.12 10.63
N GLY A 43 17.55 16.92 10.30
CA GLY A 43 17.72 18.23 9.68
C GLY A 43 18.08 18.23 8.19
N LYS A 44 18.26 17.05 7.56
CA LYS A 44 18.58 16.91 6.13
C LYS A 44 17.38 16.39 5.35
N PRO A 45 17.11 16.90 4.13
CA PRO A 45 16.08 16.32 3.29
C PRO A 45 16.48 14.91 2.84
N LEU A 46 15.58 13.95 3.02
CA LEU A 46 15.64 12.61 2.44
C LEU A 46 14.52 12.52 1.40
N VAL A 47 14.87 12.31 0.14
CA VAL A 47 13.92 12.14 -0.98
C VAL A 47 13.85 10.66 -1.33
N VAL A 48 12.70 10.01 -1.11
CA VAL A 48 12.59 8.54 -1.18
C VAL A 48 13.05 8.00 -2.53
N TRP A 49 12.56 8.56 -3.63
CA TRP A 49 12.95 8.13 -4.98
C TRP A 49 14.48 8.24 -5.20
N LYS A 50 15.07 9.39 -4.89
CA LYS A 50 16.46 9.72 -5.27
C LYS A 50 17.48 9.11 -4.33
N ASP A 51 17.17 9.09 -3.03
CA ASP A 51 18.12 8.77 -1.97
C ASP A 51 17.93 7.35 -1.42
N VAL A 52 16.81 6.68 -1.74
CA VAL A 52 16.50 5.31 -1.25
C VAL A 52 16.22 4.34 -2.40
N LEU A 53 15.13 4.52 -3.15
CA LEU A 53 14.67 3.55 -4.14
C LEU A 53 15.63 3.41 -5.34
N LEU A 54 16.02 4.51 -5.99
CA LEU A 54 16.92 4.45 -7.14
C LEU A 54 18.32 3.91 -6.77
N PRO A 55 18.98 4.38 -5.70
CA PRO A 55 20.25 3.79 -5.26
C PRO A 55 20.13 2.29 -5.01
N ARG A 56 19.06 1.86 -4.33
CA ARG A 56 18.85 0.43 -4.05
C ARG A 56 18.67 -0.39 -5.32
N LEU A 57 17.89 0.09 -6.29
CA LEU A 57 17.73 -0.57 -7.59
C LEU A 57 19.06 -0.66 -8.37
N ARG A 58 19.92 0.36 -8.25
CA ARG A 58 21.26 0.36 -8.87
C ARG A 58 22.22 -0.65 -8.22
N GLU A 59 22.08 -0.90 -6.92
CA GLU A 59 22.84 -1.95 -6.21
C GLU A 59 22.39 -3.37 -6.59
N ILE A 60 21.11 -3.54 -6.93
CA ILE A 60 20.57 -4.85 -7.32
C ILE A 60 21.10 -5.27 -8.69
N THR A 61 21.25 -4.33 -9.64
CA THR A 61 21.73 -4.65 -10.99
C THR A 61 22.44 -3.49 -11.70
N ASP A 62 23.48 -3.83 -12.46
CA ASP A 62 24.21 -2.88 -13.32
C ASP A 62 23.52 -2.62 -14.68
N LYS A 63 22.42 -3.33 -15.00
CA LYS A 63 21.71 -3.16 -16.29
C LYS A 63 21.08 -1.77 -16.40
N ARG A 64 21.19 -1.14 -17.58
CA ARG A 64 20.55 0.14 -17.90
C ARG A 64 19.82 0.07 -19.26
N PRO A 65 18.54 0.46 -19.35
CA PRO A 65 17.65 0.78 -18.23
C PRO A 65 17.48 -0.42 -17.28
N ILE A 66 17.32 -0.15 -15.97
CA ILE A 66 17.08 -1.17 -14.96
C ILE A 66 15.73 -1.84 -15.28
N PRO A 67 15.71 -3.17 -15.53
CA PRO A 67 14.48 -3.86 -15.85
C PRO A 67 13.64 -4.06 -14.59
N ILE A 68 12.38 -3.59 -14.62
CA ILE A 68 11.39 -3.83 -13.58
C ILE A 68 10.24 -4.63 -14.20
N ASP A 69 9.99 -5.82 -13.67
CA ASP A 69 9.01 -6.76 -14.23
C ASP A 69 7.57 -6.36 -13.92
N LEU A 70 7.34 -5.78 -12.74
CA LEU A 70 6.05 -5.22 -12.34
C LEU A 70 6.29 -3.94 -11.54
N GLY A 71 5.71 -2.84 -12.00
CA GLY A 71 5.43 -1.69 -11.14
C GLY A 71 4.00 -1.80 -10.61
N MET A 72 3.78 -1.46 -9.35
CA MET A 72 2.45 -1.43 -8.75
C MET A 72 2.32 -0.21 -7.85
N VAL A 73 1.15 0.43 -7.89
CA VAL A 73 0.73 1.39 -6.87
C VAL A 73 -0.53 0.82 -6.22
N SER A 74 -0.47 0.60 -4.92
CA SER A 74 -1.55 -0.02 -4.14
C SER A 74 -2.75 0.91 -4.07
N HIS A 75 -2.54 2.19 -3.78
CA HIS A 75 -3.54 3.25 -3.79
C HIS A 75 -2.90 4.63 -3.96
N ILE A 76 -3.71 5.70 -3.91
CA ILE A 76 -3.29 7.04 -4.36
C ILE A 76 -2.77 7.97 -3.25
N ASP A 77 -2.67 7.52 -2.00
CA ASP A 77 -2.18 8.41 -0.96
C ASP A 77 -0.70 8.75 -1.15
N ASP A 78 -0.32 9.95 -0.70
CA ASP A 78 0.98 10.55 -1.01
C ASP A 78 2.15 9.67 -0.56
N ASP A 79 1.98 8.99 0.56
CA ASP A 79 2.95 8.10 1.17
C ASP A 79 3.14 6.76 0.43
N HIS A 80 2.38 6.53 -0.64
CA HIS A 80 2.55 5.38 -1.53
C HIS A 80 2.94 5.81 -2.95
N ILE A 81 2.26 6.81 -3.52
CA ILE A 81 2.30 7.07 -4.96
C ILE A 81 3.47 7.94 -5.42
N ASN A 82 4.02 8.81 -4.55
CA ASN A 82 4.85 9.94 -4.98
C ASN A 82 6.12 9.49 -5.72
N GLY A 83 6.85 8.53 -5.16
CA GLY A 83 8.06 7.99 -5.79
C GLY A 83 7.78 7.40 -7.18
N ILE A 84 6.66 6.69 -7.35
CA ILE A 84 6.24 6.15 -8.65
C ILE A 84 5.89 7.27 -9.62
N GLN A 85 5.11 8.27 -9.19
CA GLN A 85 4.77 9.41 -10.03
C GLN A 85 6.06 10.10 -10.53
N LYS A 86 7.05 10.28 -9.65
CA LYS A 86 8.34 10.86 -10.04
C LYS A 86 9.05 10.01 -11.09
N ILE A 87 9.03 8.69 -10.96
CA ILE A 87 9.59 7.76 -11.94
C ILE A 87 8.86 7.91 -13.29
N THR A 88 7.54 7.78 -13.32
CA THR A 88 6.78 7.81 -14.59
C THR A 88 6.88 9.15 -15.29
N ASN A 89 6.97 10.26 -14.54
CA ASN A 89 7.25 11.60 -15.08
C ASN A 89 8.59 11.62 -15.83
N ILE A 90 9.66 11.07 -15.23
CA ILE A 90 10.99 10.99 -15.85
C ILE A 90 10.94 10.08 -17.09
N LEU A 91 10.27 8.93 -17.00
CA LEU A 91 10.14 7.99 -18.11
C LEU A 91 9.38 8.61 -19.29
N ALA A 92 8.28 9.32 -19.04
CA ALA A 92 7.48 9.97 -20.07
C ALA A 92 8.21 11.13 -20.75
N ALA A 93 9.17 11.74 -20.06
CA ALA A 93 10.05 12.79 -20.59
C ALA A 93 11.38 12.26 -21.18
N ALA A 94 11.61 10.94 -21.15
CA ALA A 94 12.87 10.36 -21.62
C ALA A 94 13.06 10.57 -23.13
N SER A 95 14.31 10.78 -23.55
CA SER A 95 14.69 11.00 -24.93
C SER A 95 16.06 10.37 -25.22
N PRO A 96 16.51 10.25 -26.49
CA PRO A 96 17.84 9.72 -26.78
C PRO A 96 18.99 10.49 -26.09
N GLY A 97 18.83 11.80 -25.85
CA GLY A 97 19.81 12.63 -25.13
C GLY A 97 19.69 12.58 -23.61
N ASN A 98 18.60 12.03 -23.08
CA ASN A 98 18.37 11.80 -21.65
C ASN A 98 17.63 10.46 -21.48
N PRO A 99 18.34 9.32 -21.59
CA PRO A 99 17.71 8.01 -21.59
C PRO A 99 17.10 7.68 -20.23
N ALA A 100 16.06 6.87 -20.25
CA ALA A 100 15.40 6.39 -19.04
C ALA A 100 16.34 5.54 -18.17
N GLU A 101 16.31 5.76 -16.85
CA GLU A 101 17.05 4.96 -15.86
C GLU A 101 16.41 3.57 -15.65
N LEU A 102 15.10 3.48 -15.81
CA LEU A 102 14.28 2.31 -15.53
C LEU A 102 13.43 1.93 -16.75
N LYS A 103 13.01 0.67 -16.81
CA LYS A 103 11.99 0.23 -17.76
C LYS A 103 11.06 -0.77 -17.09
N PHE A 104 9.78 -0.41 -17.00
CA PHE A 104 8.73 -1.34 -16.57
C PHE A 104 8.29 -2.24 -17.73
N ALA A 105 8.17 -3.54 -17.49
CA ALA A 105 7.57 -4.48 -18.42
C ALA A 105 6.03 -4.42 -18.38
N ARG A 106 5.46 -4.22 -17.19
CA ARG A 106 4.03 -3.94 -16.98
C ARG A 106 3.82 -3.11 -15.71
N PHE A 107 2.61 -2.57 -15.58
CA PHE A 107 2.23 -1.76 -14.43
C PHE A 107 0.80 -2.08 -13.98
N TRP A 108 0.60 -2.14 -12.67
CA TRP A 108 -0.69 -2.34 -12.02
C TRP A 108 -1.09 -1.10 -11.21
N PHE A 109 -2.20 -0.49 -11.59
CA PHE A 109 -2.76 0.67 -10.90
C PHE A 109 -4.25 0.78 -11.23
N ASN A 110 -5.07 0.92 -10.19
CA ASN A 110 -6.47 1.30 -10.36
C ASN A 110 -6.56 2.83 -10.34
N SER A 111 -6.67 3.45 -11.52
CA SER A 111 -6.90 4.90 -11.56
C SER A 111 -8.25 5.25 -10.96
N PHE A 112 -8.37 6.48 -10.46
CA PHE A 112 -9.64 6.98 -9.95
C PHE A 112 -10.76 6.81 -10.97
N GLU A 113 -10.54 7.16 -12.24
CA GLU A 113 -11.53 6.99 -13.31
C GLU A 113 -11.91 5.53 -13.57
N ALA A 114 -10.98 4.59 -13.41
CA ALA A 114 -11.29 3.16 -13.49
C ALA A 114 -12.19 2.73 -12.32
N ILE A 115 -11.92 3.25 -11.12
CA ILE A 115 -12.69 2.96 -9.89
C ILE A 115 -14.10 3.53 -9.99
N ILE A 116 -14.27 4.84 -10.21
CA ILE A 116 -15.61 5.45 -10.29
C ILE A 116 -16.35 5.12 -11.60
N GLY A 117 -15.64 4.50 -12.55
CA GLY A 117 -16.12 4.25 -13.91
C GLY A 117 -16.01 5.52 -14.75
N LYS A 118 -15.77 5.36 -16.08
CA LYS A 118 -16.02 6.47 -17.00
C LYS A 118 -17.51 6.81 -16.84
N PRO A 119 -17.88 8.01 -16.40
CA PRO A 119 -19.24 8.44 -16.66
C PRO A 119 -19.40 8.32 -18.17
N ALA A 120 -20.54 7.82 -18.64
CA ALA A 120 -20.99 8.23 -19.95
C ALA A 120 -20.76 9.74 -20.00
N VAL A 121 -19.90 10.20 -20.92
CA VAL A 121 -19.32 11.55 -20.98
C VAL A 121 -20.40 12.66 -20.86
N GLN A 122 -21.66 12.31 -21.06
CA GLN A 122 -22.84 13.12 -20.84
C GLN A 122 -23.12 13.54 -19.37
N GLY A 123 -22.64 12.84 -18.34
CA GLY A 123 -22.97 13.14 -16.93
C GLY A 123 -21.99 14.08 -16.19
N LEU A 124 -20.68 13.95 -16.45
CA LEU A 124 -19.67 14.86 -15.87
C LEU A 124 -19.56 16.19 -16.63
N GLU A 125 -19.75 16.19 -17.95
CA GLU A 125 -19.83 17.45 -18.72
C GLU A 125 -21.08 18.25 -18.36
N ALA A 126 -22.22 17.59 -18.10
CA ALA A 126 -23.45 18.25 -17.65
C ALA A 126 -23.37 18.79 -16.20
N SER A 127 -22.45 18.26 -15.37
CA SER A 127 -22.24 18.74 -13.99
C SER A 127 -21.07 19.71 -13.84
N GLY A 128 -20.25 19.90 -14.88
CA GLY A 128 -19.10 20.81 -14.90
C GLY A 128 -17.91 20.37 -14.04
N LEU A 129 -17.95 19.16 -13.46
CA LEU A 129 -16.93 18.67 -12.53
C LEU A 129 -15.88 17.82 -13.25
N GLN A 130 -14.72 18.41 -13.51
CA GLN A 130 -13.48 17.70 -13.82
C GLN A 130 -12.83 17.19 -12.52
N PRO A 131 -12.09 16.08 -12.50
CA PRO A 131 -11.35 15.66 -11.31
C PRO A 131 -10.42 16.75 -10.73
N GLN A 132 -9.83 17.58 -11.60
CA GLN A 132 -9.04 18.76 -11.23
C GLN A 132 -9.88 19.87 -10.56
N SER A 133 -11.19 19.89 -10.79
CA SER A 133 -12.14 20.83 -10.16
C SER A 133 -12.69 20.34 -8.82
N LEU A 134 -12.29 19.13 -8.37
CA LEU A 134 -12.59 18.64 -7.01
C LEU A 134 -11.71 19.35 -5.95
N GLY A 135 -10.61 19.99 -6.36
CA GLY A 135 -9.75 20.79 -5.47
C GLY A 135 -10.53 21.75 -4.55
N PRO A 136 -11.26 22.72 -5.12
CA PRO A 136 -12.08 23.66 -4.35
C PRO A 136 -13.19 22.99 -3.50
N VAL A 137 -13.69 21.83 -3.92
CA VAL A 137 -14.76 21.09 -3.24
C VAL A 137 -14.33 20.62 -1.85
N PHE A 138 -13.14 20.04 -1.74
CA PHE A 138 -12.65 19.51 -0.48
C PHE A 138 -12.35 20.63 0.55
N LYS A 139 -11.93 21.82 0.10
CA LYS A 139 -11.62 22.96 0.98
C LYS A 139 -12.84 23.58 1.69
N LEU A 140 -14.06 23.34 1.21
CA LEU A 140 -15.28 23.97 1.76
C LEU A 140 -15.89 23.18 2.94
N HIS A 141 -15.49 21.93 3.13
CA HIS A 141 -16.24 20.99 3.97
C HIS A 141 -15.40 20.22 5.00
N ILE A 142 -14.10 20.46 5.04
CA ILE A 142 -13.14 19.73 5.87
C ILE A 142 -12.15 20.74 6.44
N ASP A 143 -11.56 20.44 7.60
CA ASP A 143 -10.39 21.17 8.08
C ASP A 143 -9.32 21.24 6.98
N ASP A 144 -8.70 22.41 6.83
CA ASP A 144 -7.84 22.76 5.69
C ASP A 144 -6.76 21.70 5.40
N HIS A 145 -6.24 21.03 6.43
CA HIS A 145 -5.18 20.02 6.29
C HIS A 145 -5.63 18.69 5.67
N GLU A 146 -6.79 18.14 6.07
CA GLU A 146 -7.30 16.88 5.51
C GLU A 146 -7.80 17.09 4.07
N ALA A 147 -8.43 18.25 3.81
CA ALA A 147 -8.81 18.64 2.45
C ALA A 147 -7.60 18.68 1.51
N GLU A 148 -6.50 19.32 1.93
CA GLU A 148 -5.29 19.46 1.11
C GLU A 148 -4.66 18.10 0.77
N ALA A 149 -4.60 17.18 1.74
CA ALA A 149 -4.08 15.84 1.51
C ALA A 149 -4.89 15.07 0.45
N VAL A 150 -6.23 15.09 0.56
CA VAL A 150 -7.11 14.42 -0.41
C VAL A 150 -6.95 15.00 -1.82
N ILE A 151 -6.87 16.32 -1.94
CA ILE A 151 -6.67 17.01 -3.24
C ILE A 151 -5.35 16.59 -3.87
N GLU A 152 -4.29 16.53 -3.07
CA GLU A 152 -2.97 16.11 -3.50
C GLU A 152 -3.01 14.66 -4.01
N SER A 153 -3.53 13.72 -3.22
CA SER A 153 -3.64 12.30 -3.59
C SER A 153 -4.45 12.07 -4.87
N VAL A 154 -5.60 12.73 -5.04
CA VAL A 154 -6.39 12.65 -6.27
C VAL A 154 -5.62 13.21 -7.47
N GLY A 155 -4.97 14.36 -7.30
CA GLY A 155 -4.14 14.98 -8.34
C GLY A 155 -2.96 14.08 -8.77
N GLN A 156 -2.31 13.45 -7.80
CA GLN A 156 -1.22 12.49 -8.03
C GLN A 156 -1.72 11.26 -8.79
N GLY A 157 -2.88 10.71 -8.42
CA GLY A 157 -3.50 9.58 -9.12
C GLY A 157 -3.83 9.88 -10.59
N ILE A 158 -4.41 11.05 -10.88
CA ILE A 158 -4.71 11.49 -12.26
C ILE A 158 -3.41 11.64 -13.07
N SER A 159 -2.40 12.29 -12.48
CA SER A 159 -1.10 12.48 -13.13
C SER A 159 -0.44 11.14 -13.45
N LEU A 160 -0.45 10.19 -12.51
CA LEU A 160 0.11 8.86 -12.72
C LEU A 160 -0.63 8.13 -13.85
N ALA A 161 -1.96 8.15 -13.86
CA ALA A 161 -2.75 7.52 -14.92
C ALA A 161 -2.43 8.09 -16.30
N ALA A 162 -2.27 9.42 -16.41
CA ALA A 162 -1.91 10.09 -17.65
C ALA A 162 -0.53 9.66 -18.16
N ASP A 163 0.47 9.57 -17.28
CA ASP A 163 1.82 9.17 -17.66
C ASP A 163 1.91 7.67 -18.01
N LEU A 164 1.22 6.81 -17.26
CA LEU A 164 1.09 5.39 -17.63
C LEU A 164 0.41 5.23 -18.99
N GLY A 165 -0.52 6.11 -19.36
CA GLY A 165 -1.12 6.16 -20.69
C GLY A 165 -0.09 6.49 -21.78
N LYS A 166 0.71 7.54 -21.59
CA LYS A 166 1.81 7.91 -22.52
C LYS A 166 2.85 6.79 -22.67
N LEU A 167 3.10 6.05 -21.59
CA LEU A 167 4.06 4.94 -21.54
C LEU A 167 3.47 3.61 -22.04
N HIS A 168 2.19 3.56 -22.40
CA HIS A 168 1.46 2.35 -22.79
C HIS A 168 1.45 1.25 -21.70
N LEU A 169 1.41 1.66 -20.44
CA LEU A 169 1.42 0.80 -19.25
C LEU A 169 0.09 0.76 -18.49
N ASN A 170 -0.91 1.56 -18.89
CA ASN A 170 -2.20 1.74 -18.20
C ASN A 170 -3.24 0.62 -18.43
N SER A 171 -2.81 -0.58 -18.79
CA SER A 171 -3.73 -1.68 -19.15
C SER A 171 -3.91 -2.73 -18.06
N ASN A 172 -3.12 -2.70 -16.98
CA ASN A 172 -3.13 -3.72 -15.92
C ASN A 172 -2.97 -5.15 -16.47
N LYS A 173 -2.10 -5.32 -17.48
CA LYS A 173 -1.83 -6.65 -18.05
C LYS A 173 -1.25 -7.60 -17.00
N PRO A 174 -1.63 -8.89 -17.00
CA PRO A 174 -2.52 -9.56 -17.95
C PRO A 174 -4.02 -9.50 -17.56
N LEU A 175 -4.39 -8.88 -16.44
CA LEU A 175 -5.78 -8.81 -15.97
C LEU A 175 -6.69 -8.00 -16.89
N ASN A 176 -6.15 -6.98 -17.55
CA ASN A 176 -6.85 -6.09 -18.48
C ASN A 176 -8.02 -5.33 -17.84
N GLY A 177 -7.78 -4.07 -17.46
CA GLY A 177 -8.79 -3.18 -16.89
C GLY A 177 -8.69 -3.07 -15.37
N LEU A 178 -9.82 -2.79 -14.71
CA LEU A 178 -9.87 -2.60 -13.26
C LEU A 178 -9.48 -3.89 -12.52
N ILE A 179 -8.50 -3.80 -11.63
CA ILE A 179 -8.10 -4.91 -10.76
C ILE A 179 -9.03 -4.94 -9.55
N SER A 180 -9.67 -6.08 -9.28
CA SER A 180 -10.48 -6.28 -8.08
C SER A 180 -10.55 -7.76 -7.73
N ALA A 181 -10.81 -8.05 -6.46
CA ALA A 181 -11.16 -9.38 -6.00
C ALA A 181 -12.63 -9.66 -6.33
N ALA A 182 -12.87 -10.71 -7.12
CA ALA A 182 -14.20 -11.13 -7.53
C ALA A 182 -14.27 -12.66 -7.55
N LYS A 183 -15.43 -13.20 -7.19
CA LYS A 183 -15.67 -14.65 -7.23
C LYS A 183 -15.36 -15.22 -8.61
N GLY A 184 -14.61 -16.32 -8.64
CA GLY A 184 -14.20 -16.98 -9.89
C GLY A 184 -12.97 -16.37 -10.56
N HIS A 185 -12.30 -15.37 -9.96
CA HIS A 185 -10.98 -14.96 -10.41
C HIS A 185 -9.97 -16.08 -10.23
N GLU A 186 -9.30 -16.42 -11.32
CA GLU A 186 -8.21 -17.39 -11.32
C GLU A 186 -6.89 -16.75 -10.87
N THR A 187 -6.01 -17.59 -10.35
CA THR A 187 -4.63 -17.22 -10.06
C THR A 187 -3.89 -16.81 -11.33
N ILE A 188 -3.17 -15.69 -11.26
CA ILE A 188 -2.47 -15.08 -12.39
C ILE A 188 -1.00 -15.51 -12.37
N PRO A 189 -0.53 -16.28 -13.37
CA PRO A 189 0.89 -16.59 -13.49
C PRO A 189 1.66 -15.35 -13.97
N LEU A 190 2.71 -14.96 -13.24
CA LEU A 190 3.61 -13.84 -13.55
C LEU A 190 5.07 -14.22 -13.29
N ASP A 191 5.84 -14.46 -14.35
CA ASP A 191 7.30 -14.66 -14.28
C ASP A 191 7.76 -15.66 -13.18
N GLY A 192 6.99 -16.74 -12.96
CA GLY A 192 7.30 -17.75 -11.93
C GLY A 192 6.62 -17.53 -10.58
N ALA A 193 5.84 -16.46 -10.42
CA ALA A 193 4.88 -16.26 -9.34
C ALA A 193 3.45 -16.63 -9.77
N GLU A 194 2.65 -16.99 -8.78
CA GLU A 194 1.21 -17.19 -8.85
C GLU A 194 0.54 -16.10 -8.01
N VAL A 195 -0.25 -15.22 -8.61
CA VAL A 195 -0.86 -14.08 -7.93
C VAL A 195 -2.36 -14.21 -7.84
N THR A 196 -2.91 -14.09 -6.64
CA THR A 196 -4.35 -13.98 -6.41
C THR A 196 -4.67 -12.59 -5.89
N ILE A 197 -5.57 -11.87 -6.57
CA ILE A 197 -6.06 -10.57 -6.10
C ILE A 197 -7.07 -10.81 -4.98
N ILE A 198 -6.81 -10.23 -3.81
CA ILE A 198 -7.66 -10.33 -2.62
C ILE A 198 -8.28 -8.99 -2.21
N GLY A 199 -7.87 -7.90 -2.86
CA GLY A 199 -8.46 -6.57 -2.70
C GLY A 199 -8.11 -5.66 -3.87
N PRO A 200 -8.91 -4.61 -4.14
CA PRO A 200 -10.15 -4.28 -3.44
C PRO A 200 -11.29 -5.22 -3.85
N ARG A 201 -12.28 -5.44 -2.97
CA ARG A 201 -13.46 -6.25 -3.31
C ARG A 201 -14.31 -5.55 -4.38
N LYS A 202 -14.77 -6.31 -5.37
CA LYS A 202 -15.56 -5.76 -6.48
C LYS A 202 -16.86 -5.10 -6.02
N ASP A 203 -17.57 -5.70 -5.07
CA ASP A 203 -18.81 -5.15 -4.54
C ASP A 203 -18.60 -3.83 -3.78
N ARG A 204 -17.47 -3.67 -3.07
CA ARG A 204 -17.04 -2.40 -2.47
C ARG A 204 -16.81 -1.33 -3.53
N LEU A 205 -16.11 -1.67 -4.62
CA LEU A 205 -15.93 -0.73 -5.72
C LEU A 205 -17.26 -0.36 -6.39
N ASP A 206 -18.18 -1.31 -6.55
CA ASP A 206 -19.50 -1.05 -7.11
C ASP A 206 -20.36 -0.17 -6.18
N ALA A 207 -20.33 -0.41 -4.87
CA ALA A 207 -20.99 0.44 -3.87
C ALA A 207 -20.42 1.87 -3.88
N LEU A 208 -19.09 2.00 -3.97
CA LEU A 208 -18.44 3.30 -4.10
C LEU A 208 -18.89 4.04 -5.36
N ARG A 209 -19.00 3.34 -6.51
CA ARG A 209 -19.55 3.93 -7.74
C ARG A 209 -20.97 4.43 -7.55
N GLU A 210 -21.82 3.67 -6.88
CA GLU A 210 -23.19 4.09 -6.62
C GLU A 210 -23.25 5.32 -5.71
N GLU A 211 -22.46 5.36 -4.64
CA GLU A 211 -22.38 6.52 -3.74
C GLU A 211 -21.84 7.75 -4.45
N TRP A 212 -20.81 7.58 -5.29
CA TRP A 212 -20.30 8.63 -6.17
C TRP A 212 -21.40 9.19 -7.09
N MET A 213 -22.15 8.33 -7.76
CA MET A 213 -23.25 8.75 -8.63
C MET A 213 -24.37 9.45 -7.85
N LYS A 214 -24.71 8.97 -6.65
CA LYS A 214 -25.67 9.63 -5.75
C LYS A 214 -25.17 11.00 -5.29
N ALA A 215 -23.88 11.14 -5.03
CA ALA A 215 -23.27 12.42 -4.69
C ALA A 215 -23.38 13.41 -5.86
N LEU A 216 -23.11 12.97 -7.10
CA LEU A 216 -23.25 13.81 -8.29
C LEU A 216 -24.69 14.27 -8.55
N GLN A 217 -25.70 13.49 -8.16
CA GLN A 217 -27.12 13.82 -8.34
C GLN A 217 -27.66 14.85 -7.34
N LYS A 218 -26.87 15.30 -6.35
CA LYS A 218 -27.29 16.34 -5.41
C LYS A 218 -27.60 17.65 -6.16
N THR A 219 -28.71 18.28 -5.77
CA THR A 219 -29.31 19.42 -6.48
C THR A 219 -28.56 20.73 -6.25
N SER A 220 -28.08 20.99 -5.02
CA SER A 220 -27.20 22.13 -4.76
C SER A 220 -25.73 21.76 -4.92
N LYS A 221 -24.92 22.76 -5.28
CA LYS A 221 -23.48 22.61 -5.41
C LYS A 221 -22.87 22.20 -4.06
N GLU A 222 -23.25 22.87 -2.98
CA GLU A 222 -22.71 22.64 -1.64
C GLU A 222 -23.04 21.23 -1.13
N ALA A 223 -24.25 20.72 -1.41
CA ALA A 223 -24.63 19.36 -1.00
C ALA A 223 -23.89 18.29 -1.81
N ARG A 224 -23.62 18.56 -3.09
CA ARG A 224 -22.82 17.69 -3.96
C ARG A 224 -21.38 17.63 -3.46
N GLU A 225 -20.83 18.79 -3.15
CA GLU A 225 -19.47 18.98 -2.68
C GLU A 225 -19.22 18.26 -1.35
N ALA A 226 -20.09 18.45 -0.36
CA ALA A 226 -20.02 17.75 0.92
C ALA A 226 -20.16 16.22 0.77
N ALA A 227 -21.07 15.76 -0.11
CA ALA A 227 -21.26 14.33 -0.36
C ALA A 227 -20.02 13.69 -1.00
N ILE A 228 -19.39 14.37 -1.96
CA ILE A 228 -18.14 13.92 -2.58
C ILE A 228 -17.02 13.88 -1.53
N ALA A 229 -16.86 14.95 -0.75
CA ALA A 229 -15.84 15.06 0.28
C ALA A 229 -15.90 13.88 1.26
N SER A 230 -17.11 13.52 1.70
CA SER A 230 -17.32 12.42 2.66
C SER A 230 -16.84 11.05 2.21
N LEU A 231 -16.69 10.80 0.89
CA LEU A 231 -16.21 9.51 0.38
C LEU A 231 -14.71 9.32 0.60
N PHE A 232 -13.95 10.41 0.77
CA PHE A 232 -12.50 10.37 0.95
C PHE A 232 -12.08 10.48 2.41
N LEU A 233 -13.02 10.74 3.31
CA LEU A 233 -12.73 10.88 4.73
C LEU A 233 -12.77 9.50 5.43
N PRO A 234 -11.84 9.24 6.35
CA PRO A 234 -11.86 8.02 7.15
C PRO A 234 -13.00 8.05 8.17
N ASP A 235 -13.66 6.90 8.41
CA ASP A 235 -14.57 6.71 9.55
C ASP A 235 -13.74 6.44 10.81
N SER A 236 -14.16 7.04 11.94
CA SER A 236 -13.39 7.04 13.19
C SER A 236 -13.21 5.67 13.83
N LYS A 237 -14.05 4.68 13.45
CA LYS A 237 -13.92 3.29 13.91
C LYS A 237 -13.26 2.39 12.89
N LEU A 238 -13.54 2.61 11.61
CA LEU A 238 -13.02 1.81 10.50
C LEU A 238 -12.72 2.75 9.35
N ASP A 239 -11.54 2.64 8.75
CA ASP A 239 -11.24 3.43 7.57
C ASP A 239 -12.03 2.90 6.36
N LYS A 240 -12.85 3.76 5.78
CA LYS A 240 -13.70 3.50 4.60
C LYS A 240 -13.49 4.55 3.52
N SER A 241 -12.39 5.28 3.59
CA SER A 241 -12.05 6.26 2.56
C SER A 241 -11.83 5.57 1.20
N VAL A 242 -12.11 6.29 0.10
CA VAL A 242 -11.89 5.79 -1.27
C VAL A 242 -10.50 5.18 -1.47
N PRO A 243 -9.37 5.84 -1.10
CA PRO A 243 -8.05 5.28 -1.34
C PRO A 243 -7.89 3.91 -0.68
N ASN A 244 -8.27 3.79 0.59
CA ASN A 244 -8.11 2.56 1.37
C ASN A 244 -9.09 1.45 0.96
N LEU A 245 -10.34 1.80 0.61
CA LEU A 245 -11.29 0.84 0.03
C LEU A 245 -10.85 0.32 -1.35
N SER A 246 -10.07 1.11 -2.09
CA SER A 246 -9.61 0.77 -3.43
C SER A 246 -8.21 0.15 -3.47
N SER A 247 -7.56 0.00 -2.31
CA SER A 247 -6.21 -0.55 -2.17
C SER A 247 -6.09 -1.93 -2.81
N LEU A 248 -5.14 -2.05 -3.73
CA LEU A 248 -4.77 -3.32 -4.33
C LEU A 248 -4.07 -4.19 -3.27
N ALA A 249 -4.67 -5.34 -3.00
CA ALA A 249 -4.11 -6.35 -2.12
C ALA A 249 -4.00 -7.69 -2.87
N MET A 250 -2.89 -8.40 -2.67
CA MET A 250 -2.59 -9.63 -3.38
C MET A 250 -1.88 -10.67 -2.52
N LEU A 251 -2.28 -11.92 -2.71
CA LEU A 251 -1.52 -13.10 -2.29
C LEU A 251 -0.58 -13.50 -3.42
N VAL A 252 0.72 -13.50 -3.14
CA VAL A 252 1.77 -13.90 -4.08
C VAL A 252 2.36 -15.23 -3.62
N LYS A 253 2.23 -16.26 -4.45
CA LYS A 253 2.82 -17.59 -4.23
C LYS A 253 4.03 -17.77 -5.14
N ILE A 254 5.20 -18.04 -4.56
CA ILE A 254 6.43 -18.32 -5.32
C ILE A 254 7.08 -19.56 -4.72
N ARG A 255 7.23 -20.62 -5.51
CA ARG A 255 7.85 -21.89 -5.08
C ARG A 255 7.30 -22.40 -3.73
N GLY A 256 5.98 -22.32 -3.56
CA GLY A 256 5.27 -22.77 -2.35
C GLY A 256 5.32 -21.80 -1.16
N LYS A 257 6.07 -20.69 -1.24
CA LYS A 257 6.06 -19.62 -0.23
C LYS A 257 4.92 -18.66 -0.49
N ARG A 258 4.29 -18.16 0.57
CA ARG A 258 3.11 -17.27 0.50
C ARG A 258 3.44 -15.88 1.06
N ILE A 259 3.23 -14.84 0.26
CA ILE A 259 3.47 -13.44 0.63
C ILE A 259 2.15 -12.67 0.46
N LEU A 260 1.69 -12.04 1.53
CA LEU A 260 0.47 -11.24 1.54
C LEU A 260 0.83 -9.75 1.55
N LEU A 261 0.52 -9.06 0.46
CA LEU A 261 0.76 -7.63 0.27
C LEU A 261 -0.60 -6.93 0.28
N THR A 262 -0.80 -6.01 1.22
CA THR A 262 -2.13 -5.54 1.58
C THR A 262 -2.41 -4.08 1.20
N GLY A 263 -1.38 -3.29 0.88
CA GLY A 263 -1.52 -1.84 0.78
C GLY A 263 -2.17 -1.29 2.04
N ASP A 264 -3.18 -0.45 1.89
CA ASP A 264 -3.94 0.11 3.00
C ASP A 264 -5.36 -0.45 3.07
N ALA A 265 -5.57 -1.63 2.47
CA ALA A 265 -6.86 -2.28 2.45
C ALA A 265 -7.38 -2.57 3.86
N GLN A 266 -8.70 -2.53 4.01
CA GLN A 266 -9.36 -2.84 5.27
C GLN A 266 -9.29 -4.36 5.54
N GLY A 267 -8.70 -4.78 6.66
CA GLY A 267 -8.40 -6.19 6.93
C GLY A 267 -9.63 -7.11 7.06
N LYS A 268 -10.77 -6.61 7.53
CA LYS A 268 -12.03 -7.35 7.51
C LYS A 268 -12.51 -7.58 6.06
N ASP A 269 -12.39 -6.59 5.19
CA ASP A 269 -12.68 -6.78 3.75
C ASP A 269 -11.74 -7.82 3.13
N LEU A 270 -10.46 -7.85 3.50
CA LEU A 270 -9.53 -8.90 3.04
C LEU A 270 -9.93 -10.30 3.53
N ALA A 271 -10.40 -10.42 4.78
CA ALA A 271 -10.89 -11.68 5.32
C ALA A 271 -12.18 -12.14 4.63
N GLU A 272 -13.12 -11.22 4.37
CA GLU A 272 -14.35 -11.51 3.62
C GLU A 272 -14.04 -11.90 2.17
N ALA A 273 -13.12 -11.18 1.51
CA ALA A 273 -12.68 -11.49 0.15
C ALA A 273 -12.07 -12.90 0.06
N TRP A 274 -11.28 -13.30 1.05
CA TRP A 274 -10.69 -14.63 1.12
C TRP A 274 -11.76 -15.74 1.09
N ASP A 275 -12.81 -15.56 1.90
CA ASP A 275 -13.92 -16.50 2.00
C ASP A 275 -14.75 -16.52 0.70
N GLU A 276 -15.04 -15.36 0.12
CA GLU A 276 -15.79 -15.22 -1.13
C GLU A 276 -15.08 -15.84 -2.34
N LEU A 277 -13.74 -15.74 -2.36
CA LEU A 277 -12.89 -16.37 -3.37
C LEU A 277 -12.80 -17.89 -3.19
N GLY A 278 -13.28 -18.44 -2.06
CA GLY A 278 -13.19 -19.86 -1.76
C GLY A 278 -11.75 -20.34 -1.55
N LEU A 279 -10.87 -19.45 -1.08
CA LEU A 279 -9.48 -19.79 -0.78
C LEU A 279 -9.43 -20.67 0.47
N SER A 280 -8.51 -21.64 0.45
CA SER A 280 -8.39 -22.60 1.56
C SER A 280 -7.95 -21.91 2.85
N GLU A 281 -8.57 -22.23 3.99
CA GLU A 281 -8.11 -21.80 5.31
C GLU A 281 -6.65 -22.22 5.58
N ALA A 282 -6.22 -23.36 5.04
CA ALA A 282 -4.85 -23.83 5.17
C ALA A 282 -3.84 -22.93 4.44
N ASP A 283 -4.29 -22.15 3.45
CA ASP A 283 -3.48 -21.19 2.71
C ASP A 283 -3.42 -19.81 3.38
N ALA A 284 -4.26 -19.54 4.38
CA ALA A 284 -4.34 -18.23 5.04
C ALA A 284 -3.14 -17.97 5.97
N ALA A 285 -2.46 -19.04 6.41
CA ALA A 285 -1.16 -18.92 7.06
C ALA A 285 -0.07 -18.60 6.03
N VAL A 286 0.58 -17.45 6.17
CA VAL A 286 1.54 -16.92 5.19
C VAL A 286 2.97 -16.86 5.72
N ASP A 287 3.95 -16.86 4.83
CA ASP A 287 5.36 -16.72 5.23
C ASP A 287 5.70 -15.24 5.50
N ILE A 288 5.11 -14.32 4.74
CA ILE A 288 5.26 -12.87 4.91
C ILE A 288 3.90 -12.20 4.83
N LEU A 289 3.60 -11.31 5.77
CA LEU A 289 2.46 -10.38 5.72
C LEU A 289 3.00 -8.95 5.83
N LYS A 290 2.84 -8.14 4.78
CA LYS A 290 2.92 -6.69 4.91
C LYS A 290 1.66 -6.21 5.60
N MET A 291 1.81 -5.59 6.77
CA MET A 291 0.69 -5.07 7.53
C MET A 291 -0.04 -3.97 6.74
N PRO A 292 -1.39 -4.04 6.69
CA PRO A 292 -2.21 -2.98 6.14
C PRO A 292 -1.92 -1.63 6.79
N HIS A 293 -1.85 -0.57 5.98
CA HIS A 293 -1.87 0.83 6.44
C HIS A 293 -0.88 1.08 7.56
N HIS A 294 0.36 0.69 7.33
CA HIS A 294 1.49 0.91 8.26
C HIS A 294 1.29 0.33 9.67
N GLY A 295 0.34 -0.60 9.83
CA GLY A 295 -0.07 -1.13 11.14
C GLY A 295 -1.11 -0.28 11.86
N SER A 296 -1.95 0.47 11.14
CA SER A 296 -3.06 1.21 11.75
C SER A 296 -4.16 0.29 12.26
N SER A 297 -4.63 0.55 13.47
CA SER A 297 -5.71 -0.17 14.14
C SER A 297 -7.06 -0.07 13.44
N ARG A 298 -7.30 0.98 12.65
CA ARG A 298 -8.52 1.15 11.85
C ARG A 298 -8.61 0.13 10.71
N ASN A 299 -7.48 -0.43 10.28
CA ASN A 299 -7.36 -1.36 9.15
C ASN A 299 -7.04 -2.79 9.61
N ASN A 300 -6.59 -2.98 10.85
CA ASN A 300 -6.11 -4.26 11.37
C ASN A 300 -6.98 -4.82 12.51
N PRO A 301 -8.29 -5.10 12.28
CA PRO A 301 -9.14 -5.68 13.30
C PRO A 301 -8.68 -7.10 13.65
N GLU A 302 -8.98 -7.56 14.86
CA GLU A 302 -8.56 -8.88 15.35
C GLU A 302 -8.98 -10.03 14.41
N VAL A 303 -10.14 -9.94 13.75
CA VAL A 303 -10.60 -10.93 12.76
C VAL A 303 -9.58 -11.12 11.63
N PHE A 304 -8.94 -10.05 11.16
CA PHE A 304 -7.89 -10.10 10.15
C PHE A 304 -6.62 -10.76 10.69
N LEU A 305 -6.15 -10.32 11.87
CA LEU A 305 -4.93 -10.85 12.48
C LEU A 305 -5.03 -12.34 12.80
N ARG A 306 -6.22 -12.82 13.20
CA ARG A 306 -6.49 -14.25 13.40
C ARG A 306 -6.58 -15.03 12.08
N LYS A 307 -7.15 -14.42 11.04
CA LYS A 307 -7.32 -15.05 9.73
C LYS A 307 -5.98 -15.25 9.02
N PHE A 308 -5.06 -14.30 9.13
CA PHE A 308 -3.78 -14.30 8.40
C PHE A 308 -2.56 -14.37 9.32
N PRO A 309 -2.36 -15.49 10.05
CA PRO A 309 -1.16 -15.68 10.82
C PRO A 309 0.08 -15.73 9.91
N ALA A 310 1.11 -14.96 10.22
CA ALA A 310 2.35 -14.91 9.44
C ALA A 310 3.58 -15.39 10.23
N LYS A 311 4.61 -15.86 9.52
CA LYS A 311 5.96 -16.06 10.10
C LYS A 311 6.76 -14.77 10.17
N ASN A 312 6.52 -13.86 9.23
CA ASN A 312 7.17 -12.55 9.18
C ASN A 312 6.09 -11.49 8.94
N TYR A 313 5.87 -10.62 9.92
CA TYR A 313 5.06 -9.42 9.76
C TYR A 313 5.99 -8.28 9.36
N VAL A 314 5.63 -7.46 8.39
CA VAL A 314 6.41 -6.31 7.95
C VAL A 314 5.59 -5.05 8.15
N ILE A 315 6.17 -4.06 8.81
CA ILE A 315 5.54 -2.77 9.12
C ILE A 315 6.47 -1.67 8.61
N SER A 316 5.95 -0.87 7.67
CA SER A 316 6.61 0.36 7.23
C SER A 316 6.01 1.53 7.97
N ALA A 317 6.72 2.16 8.89
CA ALA A 317 6.27 3.41 9.50
C ALA A 317 7.43 4.07 10.24
N ASN A 318 7.34 5.39 10.46
CA ASN A 318 8.32 6.14 11.24
C ASN A 318 7.74 6.85 12.48
N GLY A 319 6.47 6.62 12.81
CA GLY A 319 5.75 7.31 13.89
C GLY A 319 4.89 8.49 13.46
N LYS A 320 5.00 8.95 12.21
CA LYS A 320 4.04 9.92 11.68
C LYS A 320 2.64 9.31 11.66
N TYR A 321 1.64 10.10 12.03
CA TYR A 321 0.25 9.67 12.22
C TYR A 321 0.07 8.55 13.25
N ASP A 322 1.00 8.47 14.22
CA ASP A 322 1.04 7.45 15.29
C ASP A 322 1.15 5.99 14.80
N ASN A 323 1.58 5.77 13.54
CA ASN A 323 1.77 4.42 13.00
C ASN A 323 3.19 3.86 13.25
N PRO A 324 3.34 2.54 13.51
CA PRO A 324 2.26 1.60 13.78
C PRO A 324 1.55 1.90 15.10
N ASP A 325 0.26 1.58 15.15
CA ASP A 325 -0.50 1.64 16.40
C ASP A 325 0.03 0.60 17.40
N GLY A 326 0.31 1.03 18.63
CA GLY A 326 0.80 0.14 19.69
C GLY A 326 -0.12 -1.06 19.94
N GLN A 327 -1.44 -0.86 19.87
CA GLN A 327 -2.44 -1.93 20.01
C GLN A 327 -2.36 -2.99 18.91
N VAL A 328 -1.96 -2.63 17.68
CA VAL A 328 -1.80 -3.60 16.60
C VAL A 328 -0.55 -4.45 16.83
N VAL A 329 0.55 -3.82 17.24
CA VAL A 329 1.80 -4.51 17.59
C VAL A 329 1.55 -5.49 18.75
N GLU A 330 0.88 -5.03 19.81
CA GLU A 330 0.50 -5.89 20.94
C GLU A 330 -0.43 -7.03 20.50
N ALA A 331 -1.44 -6.75 19.67
CA ALA A 331 -2.35 -7.79 19.19
C ALA A 331 -1.63 -8.86 18.35
N ILE A 332 -0.68 -8.50 17.48
CA ILE A 332 0.15 -9.46 16.75
C ILE A 332 0.87 -10.38 17.74
N VAL A 333 1.54 -9.81 18.75
CA VAL A 333 2.28 -10.59 19.73
C VAL A 333 1.35 -11.49 20.55
N LYS A 334 0.30 -10.93 21.14
CA LYS A 334 -0.66 -11.66 21.98
C LYS A 334 -1.28 -12.86 21.25
N LEU A 335 -1.68 -12.67 20.00
CA LEU A 335 -2.33 -13.71 19.20
C LEU A 335 -1.38 -14.81 18.73
N ASN A 336 -0.06 -14.55 18.70
CA ASN A 336 0.93 -15.45 18.11
C ASN A 336 2.04 -15.87 19.09
N LYS A 337 1.99 -15.47 20.36
CA LYS A 337 3.06 -15.65 21.37
C LYS A 337 3.62 -17.07 21.48
N ASP A 338 2.80 -18.09 21.20
CA ASP A 338 3.20 -19.50 21.30
C ASP A 338 3.86 -20.04 20.01
N ARG A 339 4.21 -19.16 19.06
CA ARG A 339 4.78 -19.52 17.74
C ARG A 339 6.06 -18.76 17.47
N ASP A 340 6.92 -19.37 16.67
CA ASP A 340 8.07 -18.69 16.08
C ASP A 340 7.59 -17.72 14.98
N PHE A 341 7.73 -16.42 15.22
CA PHE A 341 7.50 -15.39 14.21
C PHE A 341 8.39 -14.17 14.43
N LYS A 342 8.47 -13.32 13.40
CA LYS A 342 9.23 -12.07 13.44
C LYS A 342 8.35 -10.90 13.06
N ILE A 343 8.57 -9.74 13.67
CA ILE A 343 8.00 -8.46 13.24
C ILE A 343 9.15 -7.58 12.76
N HIS A 344 9.11 -7.18 11.50
CA HIS A 344 10.12 -6.38 10.82
C HIS A 344 9.63 -4.94 10.72
N PHE A 345 10.39 -4.00 11.25
CA PHE A 345 10.08 -2.57 11.25
C PHE A 345 11.08 -1.81 10.38
N THR A 346 10.58 -0.94 9.49
CA THR A 346 11.45 -0.07 8.69
C THR A 346 12.09 1.04 9.53
N ASN A 347 11.58 1.36 10.72
CA ASN A 347 12.18 2.34 11.62
C ASN A 347 12.13 1.89 13.08
N ARG A 348 13.18 2.25 13.83
CA ARG A 348 13.30 1.98 15.27
C ARG A 348 12.78 3.13 16.13
N GLY A 349 12.99 4.36 15.70
CA GLY A 349 12.71 5.59 16.47
C GLY A 349 11.26 6.05 16.45
N VAL A 350 10.30 5.13 16.33
CA VAL A 350 8.87 5.43 16.32
C VAL A 350 8.45 5.90 17.72
N ARG A 351 7.93 7.12 17.81
CA ARG A 351 7.41 7.72 19.04
C ARG A 351 5.98 8.20 18.80
N TRP A 352 5.08 7.90 19.73
CA TRP A 352 3.68 8.32 19.64
C TRP A 352 3.45 9.67 20.31
N GLU A 353 2.53 10.46 19.76
CA GLU A 353 2.09 11.72 20.36
C GLU A 353 1.42 11.47 21.72
N LYS A 354 0.58 10.44 21.77
CA LYS A 354 -0.06 9.94 22.99
C LYS A 354 0.59 8.60 23.37
N PRO A 355 1.19 8.49 24.56
CA PRO A 355 1.71 7.21 25.03
C PRO A 355 0.64 6.11 24.98
N TYR A 356 1.05 4.93 24.53
CA TYR A 356 0.18 3.75 24.49
C TYR A 356 0.14 3.08 25.87
N GLN A 357 -1.04 2.64 26.30
CA GLN A 357 -1.20 1.82 27.49
C GLN A 357 -1.45 0.37 27.06
N THR A 358 -0.54 -0.53 27.42
CA THR A 358 -0.64 -1.97 27.13
C THR A 358 -1.82 -2.61 27.87
N GLU A 359 -2.24 -3.81 27.45
CA GLU A 359 -3.28 -4.56 28.16
C GLU A 359 -2.87 -4.94 29.60
N SER A 360 -1.57 -5.03 29.88
CA SER A 360 -1.02 -5.21 31.23
C SER A 360 -1.07 -3.93 32.10
N GLY A 361 -1.50 -2.81 31.53
CA GLY A 361 -1.67 -1.52 32.21
C GLY A 361 -0.42 -0.63 32.21
N LYS A 362 0.65 -1.01 31.52
CA LYS A 362 1.90 -0.26 31.43
C LYS A 362 1.82 0.80 30.35
N THR A 363 2.36 1.98 30.62
CA THR A 363 2.36 3.09 29.65
C THR A 363 3.73 3.24 29.02
N VAL A 364 3.79 3.20 27.69
CA VAL A 364 5.01 3.30 26.89
C VAL A 364 4.86 4.41 25.85
N ALA A 365 5.92 5.18 25.62
CA ALA A 365 5.87 6.35 24.73
C ALA A 365 6.43 6.08 23.32
N ASP A 366 7.14 4.96 23.13
CA ASP A 366 7.81 4.62 21.88
C ASP A 366 7.82 3.12 21.64
N LEU A 367 8.07 2.74 20.38
CA LEU A 367 8.03 1.36 19.92
C LEU A 367 9.08 0.47 20.58
N SER A 368 10.26 1.01 20.90
CA SER A 368 11.30 0.20 21.56
C SER A 368 10.86 -0.19 22.96
N ALA A 369 10.33 0.76 23.73
CA ALA A 369 9.77 0.50 25.06
C ALA A 369 8.56 -0.43 25.01
N LEU A 370 7.71 -0.34 23.98
CA LEU A 370 6.62 -1.29 23.78
C LEU A 370 7.16 -2.71 23.56
N ILE A 371 8.12 -2.90 22.66
CA ILE A 371 8.69 -4.23 22.40
C ILE A 371 9.32 -4.84 23.66
N ASP A 372 10.04 -4.04 24.46
CA ASP A 372 10.60 -4.49 25.73
C ASP A 372 9.48 -4.94 26.69
N GLN A 373 8.42 -4.15 26.84
CA GLN A 373 7.27 -4.49 27.68
C GLN A 373 6.53 -5.75 27.18
N LEU A 374 6.37 -5.91 25.87
CA LEU A 374 5.70 -7.08 25.28
C LEU A 374 6.48 -8.37 25.50
N HIS A 375 7.83 -8.33 25.56
CA HIS A 375 8.62 -9.50 25.93
C HIS A 375 8.41 -9.92 27.40
N GLU A 376 8.11 -8.97 28.29
CA GLU A 376 7.72 -9.27 29.67
C GLU A 376 6.31 -9.85 29.74
N ASP A 377 5.36 -9.24 29.03
CA ASP A 377 3.93 -9.58 29.09
C ASP A 377 3.59 -10.89 28.36
N TYR A 378 4.24 -11.14 27.23
CA TYR A 378 3.96 -12.25 26.34
C TYR A 378 5.24 -13.03 26.02
N THR A 379 5.64 -13.87 26.97
CA THR A 379 6.78 -14.77 26.77
C THR A 379 6.55 -15.70 25.58
N GLY A 380 7.58 -15.88 24.76
CA GLY A 380 7.49 -16.65 23.52
C GLY A 380 8.74 -16.51 22.66
N PRO A 381 8.88 -17.30 21.59
CA PRO A 381 10.08 -17.32 20.76
C PRO A 381 10.03 -16.29 19.61
N TRP A 382 9.26 -15.22 19.78
CA TRP A 382 9.09 -14.19 18.76
C TRP A 382 10.21 -13.14 18.82
N ILE A 383 10.46 -12.46 17.70
CA ILE A 383 11.57 -11.49 17.58
C ILE A 383 11.11 -10.24 16.85
N ALA A 384 11.38 -9.07 17.44
CA ALA A 384 11.34 -7.80 16.72
C ALA A 384 12.66 -7.54 15.98
N VAL A 385 12.57 -7.23 14.68
CA VAL A 385 13.70 -6.91 13.81
C VAL A 385 13.52 -5.47 13.34
N PHE A 386 14.51 -4.62 13.61
CA PHE A 386 14.50 -3.24 13.15
C PHE A 386 15.47 -3.07 11.99
N ARG A 387 15.13 -2.20 11.03
CA ARG A 387 16.09 -1.74 10.03
C ARG A 387 17.33 -1.17 10.72
N GLU A 388 18.50 -1.64 10.29
CA GLU A 388 19.77 -1.09 10.75
C GLU A 388 19.91 0.39 10.38
N PRO A 389 20.45 1.27 11.25
CA PRO A 389 20.46 2.72 11.01
C PRO A 389 21.04 3.17 9.66
N GLN A 390 22.07 2.48 9.17
CA GLN A 390 22.74 2.77 7.90
C GLN A 390 22.16 2.00 6.70
N SER A 391 21.23 1.07 6.92
CA SER A 391 20.60 0.30 5.85
C SER A 391 19.48 1.11 5.20
N ALA A 392 19.33 1.02 3.89
CA ALA A 392 18.20 1.63 3.19
C ALA A 392 16.89 0.80 3.31
N PHE A 393 16.91 -0.38 3.93
CA PHE A 393 15.78 -1.30 3.98
C PHE A 393 15.89 -2.35 5.11
N VAL A 394 14.76 -2.97 5.44
CA VAL A 394 14.71 -4.27 6.13
C VAL A 394 14.32 -5.35 5.12
N ALA A 395 14.96 -6.51 5.17
CA ALA A 395 14.72 -7.59 4.22
C ALA A 395 14.24 -8.87 4.90
N VAL A 396 13.27 -9.52 4.27
CA VAL A 396 12.81 -10.86 4.62
C VAL A 396 13.17 -11.80 3.47
N THR A 397 14.08 -12.74 3.75
CA THR A 397 14.51 -13.75 2.79
C THR A 397 13.85 -15.08 3.08
N LEU A 398 13.22 -15.66 2.07
CA LEU A 398 12.69 -17.02 2.09
C LEU A 398 13.54 -17.89 1.16
N GLU A 399 13.94 -19.06 1.65
CA GLU A 399 14.71 -20.03 0.87
C GLU A 399 13.87 -20.72 -0.19
#